data_AF-A0A6B3CR02-F1
#
_entry.id   AF-A0A6B3CR02-F1
#
_cell.length_a   1.000
_cell.length_b   1.000
_cell.length_c   1.000
_cell.angle_alpha   90.00
_cell.angle_beta   90.00
_cell.angle_gamma   90.00
#
_symmetry.space_group_name_H-M   'P 1'
#
loop_
_entity.id
_entity.type
_entity.pdbx_description
1 polymer ?
#
loop_
_entity_poly.entity_id
_entity_poly.type
_entity_poly.pdbx_seq_one_letter_code
_entity_poly.pdbx_strand_id
1 'polypeptide(L)' 'KQLSDDELNAIVAQAVEEAKAAGAEGPRAMGAVMKIVNPKVAGQAEGGRVAAAVKKLLAG' A
#
# COMPACT_ATOMS: atom_id res chain seq x y z
N LYS A 1 -1.62 8.69 -15.90
CA LYS A 1 -1.94 9.84 -15.01
C LYS A 1 -1.35 9.50 -13.64
N GLN A 2 -0.57 10.40 -13.03
CA GLN A 2 0.02 10.16 -11.70
C GLN A 2 -1.04 10.34 -10.62
N LEU A 3 -1.02 9.48 -9.60
CA LEU A 3 -1.84 9.60 -8.40
C LEU A 3 -1.29 10.72 -7.53
N SER A 4 -2.20 11.50 -6.96
CA SER A 4 -1.90 12.37 -5.83
C SER A 4 -1.50 11.55 -4.61
N ASP A 5 -0.87 12.19 -3.63
CA ASP A 5 -0.50 11.52 -2.38
C ASP A 5 -1.75 11.04 -1.62
N ASP A 6 -2.85 11.78 -1.67
CA ASP A 6 -4.12 11.41 -1.01
C ASP A 6 -4.75 10.17 -1.64
N GLU A 7 -4.81 10.11 -2.98
CA GLU A 7 -5.32 8.93 -3.70
C GLU A 7 -4.44 7.70 -3.43
N LEU A 8 -3.12 7.87 -3.46
CA LEU A 8 -2.18 6.78 -3.15
C LEU A 8 -2.36 6.29 -1.71
N ASN A 9 -2.46 7.21 -0.74
CA ASN A 9 -2.66 6.85 0.65
C ASN A 9 -3.99 6.11 0.86
N ALA A 10 -5.07 6.52 0.19
CA ALA A 10 -6.36 5.83 0.26
C ALA A 10 -6.28 4.39 -0.28
N ILE A 11 -5.63 4.20 -1.43
CA ILE A 11 -5.43 2.87 -2.02
C ILE A 11 -4.59 1.97 -1.10
N VAL A 12 -3.51 2.52 -0.54
CA VAL A 12 -2.64 1.78 0.37
C VAL A 12 -3.37 1.44 1.67
N ALA A 13 -4.13 2.36 2.24
CA ALA A 13 -4.92 2.11 3.45
C ALA A 13 -5.91 0.95 3.25
N GLN A 14 -6.64 0.94 2.13
CA GLN A 14 -7.52 -0.18 1.79
C GLN A 14 -6.75 -1.50 1.69
N ALA A 15 -5.58 -1.50 1.06
CA ALA A 15 -4.77 -2.70 0.92
C ALA A 15 -4.19 -3.20 2.27
N VAL A 16 -3.90 -2.28 3.19
CA VAL A 16 -3.50 -2.63 4.57
C VAL A 16 -4.66 -3.31 5.31
N GLU A 17 -5.88 -2.77 5.20
CA GLU A 17 -7.06 -3.39 5.81
C GLU A 17 -7.38 -4.77 5.20
N GLU A 18 -7.27 -4.92 3.88
CA GLU A 18 -7.41 -6.22 3.21
C GLU A 18 -6.36 -7.23 3.69
N ALA A 19 -5.08 -6.81 3.80
CA ALA A 19 -4.01 -7.65 4.31
C ALA A 19 -4.23 -8.04 5.77
N LYS A 20 -4.71 -7.10 6.59
CA LYS A 20 -5.05 -7.31 8.00
C LYS A 20 -6.18 -8.33 8.16
N ALA A 21 -7.24 -8.23 7.36
CA ALA A 21 -8.33 -9.19 7.34
C ALA A 21 -7.85 -10.60 6.93
N ALA A 22 -6.80 -10.69 6.11
CA ALA A 22 -6.14 -11.95 5.75
C ALA A 22 -5.11 -12.44 6.80
N GLY A 23 -5.00 -11.76 7.95
CA GLY A 23 -4.08 -12.13 9.05
C GLY A 23 -2.64 -11.65 8.86
N ALA A 24 -2.38 -10.79 7.87
CA ALA A 24 -1.07 -10.19 7.66
C ALA A 24 -1.01 -8.80 8.32
N GLU A 25 -0.31 -8.72 9.45
CA GLU A 25 -0.15 -7.49 10.24
C GLU A 25 1.33 -7.11 10.47
N GLY A 26 1.55 -5.83 10.80
CA GLY A 26 2.86 -5.28 11.15
C GLY A 26 3.89 -5.36 10.01
N PRO A 27 5.20 -5.43 10.34
CA PRO A 27 6.27 -5.44 9.33
C PRO A 27 6.18 -6.60 8.32
N ARG A 28 5.53 -7.71 8.72
CA ARG A 28 5.34 -8.91 7.89
C ARG A 28 4.25 -8.71 6.82
N ALA A 29 3.34 -7.76 7.04
CA ALA A 29 2.29 -7.42 6.09
C ALA A 29 2.80 -6.72 4.83
N MET A 30 4.01 -6.16 4.86
CA MET A 30 4.57 -5.38 3.75
C MET A 30 4.46 -6.10 2.39
N GLY A 31 4.81 -7.39 2.34
CA GLY A 31 4.74 -8.19 1.13
C GLY A 31 3.29 -8.45 0.67
N ALA A 32 2.38 -8.69 1.61
CA ALA A 32 0.96 -8.88 1.31
C ALA A 32 0.32 -7.59 0.77
N VAL A 33 0.57 -6.46 1.44
CA VAL A 33 0.07 -5.15 1.02
C VAL A 33 0.63 -4.76 -0.35
N MET A 34 1.94 -4.94 -0.57
CA MET A 34 2.58 -4.70 -1.87
C MET A 34 1.92 -5.49 -3.01
N LYS A 35 1.57 -6.75 -2.76
CA LYS A 35 0.90 -7.60 -3.75
C LYS A 35 -0.50 -7.08 -4.12
N ILE A 36 -1.18 -6.43 -3.18
CA ILE A 36 -2.52 -5.84 -3.39
C ILE A 36 -2.40 -4.46 -4.07
N VAL A 37 -1.46 -3.61 -3.65
CA VAL A 37 -1.33 -2.23 -4.14
C VAL A 37 -0.71 -2.17 -5.53
N ASN A 38 0.34 -2.95 -5.81
CA ASN A 38 1.08 -2.87 -7.07
C ASN A 38 0.20 -2.90 -8.33
N PRO A 39 -0.78 -3.82 -8.49
CA PRO A 39 -1.68 -3.80 -9.66
C PRO A 39 -2.64 -2.59 -9.66
N LYS A 40 -3.01 -2.05 -8.50
CA LYS A 40 -3.92 -0.89 -8.38
C LYS A 40 -3.24 0.43 -8.81
N VAL A 41 -1.91 0.52 -8.65
CA VAL A 41 -1.14 1.76 -8.89
C VAL A 41 -0.14 1.64 -10.05
N ALA A 42 -0.11 0.50 -10.76
CA ALA A 42 0.81 0.26 -11.86
C ALA A 42 0.67 1.33 -12.96
N GLY A 43 1.78 2.00 -13.29
CA GLY A 43 1.80 3.10 -14.27
C GLY A 43 1.11 4.39 -13.78
N GLN A 44 0.69 4.43 -12.52
CA GLN A 44 0.02 5.57 -11.89
C GLN A 44 0.77 6.11 -10.65
N ALA A 45 1.69 5.34 -10.07
CA ALA A 45 2.62 5.81 -9.04
C ALA A 45 3.99 5.12 -9.17
N GLU A 46 5.04 5.81 -8.73
CA GLU A 46 6.40 5.23 -8.68
C GLU A 46 6.52 4.28 -7.48
N GLY A 47 7.21 3.14 -7.68
CA GLY A 47 7.35 2.11 -6.65
C GLY A 47 7.95 2.61 -5.33
N GLY A 48 8.85 3.60 -5.38
CA GLY A 48 9.41 4.25 -4.19
C GLY A 48 8.36 4.99 -3.35
N ARG A 49 7.44 5.73 -4.00
CA ARG A 49 6.32 6.43 -3.33
C ARG A 49 5.36 5.42 -2.69
N VAL A 50 5.05 4.35 -3.42
CA VAL A 50 4.19 3.25 -2.93
C VAL A 50 4.80 2.61 -1.69
N ALA A 51 6.10 2.26 -1.74
CA ALA A 51 6.80 1.66 -0.61
C ALA A 51 6.82 2.55 0.63
N ALA A 52 7.06 3.85 0.45
CA ALA A 52 7.05 4.82 1.54
C ALA A 52 5.66 4.92 2.20
N ALA A 53 4.59 4.99 1.41
CA ALA A 53 3.22 5.04 1.91
C ALA A 53 2.83 3.76 2.67
N VAL A 54 3.13 2.58 2.11
CA VAL A 54 2.87 1.28 2.76
C VAL A 54 3.61 1.19 4.08
N LYS A 55 4.90 1.53 4.10
CA LYS A 55 5.72 1.49 5.31
C LYS A 55 5.19 2.44 6.38
N LYS A 56 4.76 3.65 6.00
CA LYS A 56 4.18 4.64 6.92
C LYS A 56 2.90 4.10 7.58
N LEU A 57 2.03 3.46 6.81
CA LEU A 57 0.77 2.91 7.32
C LEU A 57 0.95 1.65 8.18
N LEU A 58 1.96 0.83 7.89
CA LEU A 58 2.27 -0.37 8.69
C LEU A 58 3.11 -0.12 9.94
N ALA A 59 3.75 1.05 10.05
CA ALA A 59 4.55 1.44 11.22
C ALA A 59 3.74 2.16 12.31
N GLY A 60 2.43 2.34 12.10
CA GLY A 60 1.49 2.90 13.07
C GLY A 60 1.18 1.95 14.21
#